data_AF-A0A0C2JIE9-F1
#
_entry.id   AF-A0A0C2JIE9-F1
#
_cell.length_a   1.000
_cell.length_b   1.000
_cell.length_c   1.000
_cell.angle_alpha   90.00
_cell.angle_beta   90.00
_cell.angle_gamma   90.00
#
_symmetry.space_group_name_H-M   'P 1'
#
loop_
_entity.id
_entity.type
_entity.pdbx_description
1 polymer ?
#
loop_
_entity_poly.entity_id
_entity_poly.type
_entity_poly.pdbx_seq_one_letter_code
_entity_poly.pdbx_strand_id
1 'polypeptide(L)'
;MKNVRAADLELVSKLYQSCEPQLSERELKSIQPYPDSLIDSSSSPKSSSWFEKGLSAISLGKVCVVLLSGGQGTRLGSSLPKGMLDIGLPSHKSIFQRFAEYILKLELLAADRCGHTGSIPLYILTSISTTQEVNKFFKDNNNFGLLSNNVIIIEQPSLPCVSLDTGEVLMVSAKDAATSPNGNGGLIDALRENNTLSNMDERGIRYIHVVGVDNVLTRVADPSFIGYVISMNAPCGSESIGLTR
;
A
#
# COMPACT_ATOMS: atom_id res chain seq x y z
N MET A 1 -29.56 13.56 -6.29
CA MET A 1 -28.89 14.00 -5.05
C MET A 1 -28.16 12.84 -4.36
N LYS A 2 -27.42 11.98 -5.08
CA LYS A 2 -26.74 10.83 -4.45
C LYS A 2 -25.33 11.18 -3.93
N ASN A 3 -24.64 12.13 -4.55
CA ASN A 3 -23.23 12.42 -4.24
C ASN A 3 -23.03 13.46 -3.12
N VAL A 4 -23.86 14.52 -3.04
CA VAL A 4 -23.74 15.52 -1.95
C VAL A 4 -24.35 15.03 -0.63
N ARG A 5 -25.36 14.14 -0.67
CA ARG A 5 -26.01 13.61 0.55
C ARG A 5 -25.23 12.48 1.24
N ALA A 6 -24.23 11.90 0.56
CA ALA A 6 -23.41 10.81 1.10
C ALA A 6 -22.13 11.32 1.79
N ALA A 7 -21.76 12.60 1.58
CA ALA A 7 -20.60 13.18 2.21
C ALA A 7 -20.93 13.62 3.64
N ASP A 8 -20.11 13.19 4.60
CA ASP A 8 -20.15 13.70 5.98
C ASP A 8 -19.59 15.13 6.01
N LEU A 9 -20.48 16.11 5.79
CA LEU A 9 -20.13 17.52 5.76
C LEU A 9 -19.60 18.03 7.11
N GLU A 10 -19.98 17.38 8.21
CA GLU A 10 -19.49 17.73 9.55
C GLU A 10 -18.02 17.31 9.69
N LEU A 11 -17.67 16.11 9.22
CA LEU A 11 -16.28 15.66 9.12
C LEU A 11 -15.46 16.58 8.21
N VAL A 12 -15.97 16.92 7.02
CA VAL A 12 -15.27 17.80 6.07
C VAL A 12 -14.99 19.18 6.70
N SER A 13 -15.98 19.76 7.38
CA SER A 13 -15.81 21.04 8.07
C SER A 13 -14.76 20.95 9.18
N LYS A 14 -14.78 19.90 10.01
CA LYS A 14 -13.77 19.66 11.05
C LYS A 14 -12.37 19.52 10.46
N LEU A 15 -12.24 18.74 9.38
CA LEU A 15 -10.95 18.54 8.70
C LEU A 15 -10.42 19.87 8.15
N TYR A 16 -11.25 20.65 7.45
CA TYR A 16 -10.85 21.97 6.93
C TYR A 16 -10.38 22.92 8.03
N GLN A 17 -11.09 23.00 9.16
CA GLN A 17 -10.70 23.82 10.30
C GLN A 17 -9.40 23.34 10.97
N SER A 18 -9.11 22.04 10.90
CA SER A 18 -7.86 21.46 11.41
C SER A 18 -6.68 21.55 10.44
N CYS A 19 -6.94 21.89 9.16
CA CYS A 19 -5.91 22.06 8.13
C CYS A 19 -5.17 23.39 8.28
N GLU A 20 -4.57 23.64 9.43
CA GLU A 20 -3.55 24.68 9.59
C GLU A 20 -2.17 24.01 9.69
N PRO A 21 -1.23 24.27 8.77
CA PRO A 21 0.14 23.86 8.96
C PRO A 21 0.92 25.02 9.58
N GLN A 22 1.38 24.83 10.80
CA GLN A 22 2.76 25.15 11.13
C GLN A 22 3.17 24.35 12.36
N LEU A 23 4.03 23.34 12.15
CA LEU A 23 4.94 22.96 13.21
C LEU A 23 5.64 24.24 13.64
N SER A 24 5.53 24.57 14.92
CA SER A 24 6.24 25.70 15.48
C SER A 24 7.73 25.57 15.17
N GLU A 25 8.46 26.69 15.03
CA GLU A 25 9.92 26.63 14.85
C GLU A 25 10.60 25.76 15.92
N ARG A 26 10.02 25.71 17.13
CA ARG A 26 10.48 24.87 18.23
C ARG A 26 10.35 23.39 17.90
N GLU A 27 9.26 22.96 17.31
CA GLU A 27 9.05 21.57 16.89
C GLU A 27 10.01 21.18 15.76
N LEU A 28 10.21 22.06 14.78
CA LEU A 28 11.19 21.83 13.71
C LEU A 28 12.63 21.70 14.25
N LYS A 29 13.02 22.55 15.21
CA LYS A 29 14.32 22.47 15.88
C LYS A 29 14.46 21.24 16.79
N SER A 30 13.36 20.59 17.15
CA SER A 30 13.35 19.39 18.00
C SER A 30 13.48 18.07 17.22
N ILE A 31 13.42 18.11 15.88
CA ILE A 31 13.60 16.92 15.04
C ILE A 31 15.02 16.38 15.24
N GLN A 32 15.12 15.14 15.70
CA GLN A 32 16.37 14.42 15.89
C GLN A 32 16.40 13.18 14.98
N PRO A 33 17.60 12.70 14.58
CA PRO A 33 17.73 11.41 13.93
C PRO A 33 17.16 10.28 14.79
N TYR A 34 16.73 9.19 14.13
CA TYR A 34 16.40 7.97 14.85
C TYR A 34 17.64 7.42 15.58
N PRO A 35 17.49 6.80 16.77
CA PRO A 35 18.61 6.18 17.45
C PRO A 35 19.27 5.10 16.59
N ASP A 36 20.60 5.11 16.50
CA ASP A 36 21.37 4.13 15.70
C ASP A 36 21.08 2.68 16.10
N SER A 37 20.69 2.42 17.34
CA SER A 37 20.30 1.09 17.83
C SER A 37 19.03 0.53 17.19
N LEU A 38 18.21 1.39 16.57
CA LEU A 38 16.97 1.04 15.88
C LEU A 38 17.12 1.10 14.35
N ILE A 39 18.33 1.32 13.85
CA ILE A 39 18.65 1.40 12.43
C ILE A 39 19.63 0.28 12.10
N ASP A 40 19.39 -0.44 11.01
CA ASP A 40 20.38 -1.37 10.47
C ASP A 40 20.34 -1.31 8.93
N SER A 41 21.34 -1.91 8.29
CA SER A 41 21.53 -1.84 6.85
C SER A 41 21.44 -3.21 6.18
N SER A 42 21.11 -3.22 4.88
CA SER A 42 21.12 -4.45 4.09
C SER A 42 22.51 -5.10 3.99
N SER A 43 23.58 -4.34 4.25
CA SER A 43 24.97 -4.81 4.32
C SER A 43 25.37 -5.40 5.69
N SER A 44 24.45 -5.42 6.66
CA SER A 44 24.71 -5.99 7.98
C SER A 44 25.10 -7.47 7.89
N PRO A 45 26.06 -7.96 8.69
CA PRO A 45 26.36 -9.39 8.79
C PRO A 45 25.15 -10.24 9.21
N LYS A 46 24.14 -9.61 9.84
CA LYS A 46 22.88 -10.24 10.25
C LYS A 46 21.87 -10.42 9.11
N SER A 47 22.12 -9.83 7.94
CA SER A 47 21.20 -9.80 6.79
C SER A 47 20.75 -11.21 6.37
N SER A 48 21.66 -12.18 6.35
CA SER A 48 21.32 -13.58 6.05
C SER A 48 20.35 -14.18 7.09
N SER A 49 20.54 -13.88 8.38
CA SER A 49 19.64 -14.38 9.43
C SER A 49 18.24 -13.77 9.31
N TRP A 50 18.13 -12.49 8.94
CA TRP A 50 16.85 -11.87 8.68
C TRP A 50 16.16 -12.49 7.46
N PHE A 51 16.89 -12.69 6.37
CA PHE A 51 16.36 -13.31 5.18
C PHE A 51 15.71 -14.67 5.47
N GLU A 52 16.38 -15.54 6.23
CA GLU A 52 15.84 -16.85 6.64
C GLU A 52 14.60 -16.71 7.55
N LYS A 53 14.59 -15.76 8.49
CA LYS A 53 13.42 -15.48 9.34
C LYS A 53 12.22 -15.02 8.53
N GLY A 54 12.43 -14.13 7.56
CA GLY A 54 11.37 -13.66 6.67
C GLY A 54 10.84 -14.77 5.78
N LEU A 55 11.71 -15.60 5.19
CA LEU A 55 11.30 -16.75 4.39
C LEU A 55 10.48 -17.74 5.22
N SER A 56 10.90 -18.01 6.46
CA SER A 56 10.12 -18.85 7.38
C SER A 56 8.73 -18.26 7.62
N ALA A 57 8.60 -16.96 7.88
CA ALA A 57 7.31 -16.30 8.05
C ALA A 57 6.42 -16.39 6.80
N ILE A 58 7.01 -16.26 5.60
CA ILE A 58 6.31 -16.45 4.32
C ILE A 58 5.84 -17.91 4.16
N SER A 59 6.72 -18.89 4.42
CA SER A 59 6.42 -20.32 4.31
C SER A 59 5.27 -20.76 5.22
N LEU A 60 5.07 -20.05 6.34
CA LEU A 60 4.00 -20.28 7.30
C LEU A 60 2.73 -19.49 6.99
N GLY A 61 2.69 -18.77 5.86
CA GLY A 61 1.53 -17.97 5.44
C GLY A 61 1.23 -16.76 6.34
N LYS A 62 2.21 -16.23 7.06
CA LYS A 62 2.02 -15.14 8.04
C LYS A 62 2.19 -13.73 7.46
N VAL A 63 2.49 -13.61 6.17
CA VAL A 63 2.86 -12.35 5.52
C VAL A 63 1.83 -12.02 4.46
N CYS A 64 1.41 -10.76 4.38
CA CYS A 64 0.67 -10.23 3.24
C CYS A 64 1.30 -8.94 2.71
N VAL A 65 0.93 -8.57 1.50
CA VAL A 65 1.32 -7.31 0.87
C VAL A 65 0.09 -6.42 0.72
N VAL A 66 0.24 -5.12 1.01
CA VAL A 66 -0.75 -4.09 0.69
C VAL A 66 -0.13 -3.14 -0.32
N LEU A 67 -0.67 -3.11 -1.54
CA LEU A 67 -0.29 -2.14 -2.57
C LEU A 67 -1.18 -0.90 -2.47
N LEU A 68 -0.57 0.26 -2.30
CA LEU A 68 -1.25 1.56 -2.36
C LEU A 68 -1.38 1.97 -3.84
N SER A 69 -2.56 1.76 -4.42
CA SER A 69 -2.90 1.97 -5.84
C SER A 69 -4.16 2.82 -6.04
N GLY A 70 -4.46 3.71 -5.09
CA GLY A 70 -5.62 4.62 -5.18
C GLY A 70 -5.46 5.74 -6.22
N GLY A 71 -4.23 6.02 -6.66
CA GLY A 71 -3.93 7.10 -7.60
C GLY A 71 -3.96 6.69 -9.07
N GLN A 72 -4.49 7.57 -9.92
CA GLN A 72 -4.37 7.44 -11.38
C GLN A 72 -2.98 7.81 -11.89
N GLY A 73 -2.63 7.32 -13.09
CA GLY A 73 -1.39 7.63 -13.80
C GLY A 73 -1.35 9.00 -14.50
N THR A 74 -2.19 9.95 -14.10
CA THR A 74 -2.41 11.21 -14.86
C THR A 74 -1.14 12.04 -15.04
N ARG A 75 -0.26 12.10 -14.03
CA ARG A 75 1.06 12.78 -14.15
C ARG A 75 1.99 12.11 -15.16
N LEU A 76 1.76 10.84 -15.48
CA LEU A 76 2.48 10.06 -16.49
C LEU A 76 1.78 10.11 -17.86
N GLY A 77 0.76 10.96 -18.03
CA GLY A 77 0.00 11.08 -19.27
C GLY A 77 -0.91 9.89 -19.58
N SER A 78 -1.19 9.04 -18.59
CA SER A 78 -2.07 7.87 -18.76
C SER A 78 -3.36 8.03 -17.98
N SER A 79 -4.46 7.59 -18.59
CA SER A 79 -5.77 7.48 -17.94
C SER A 79 -5.89 6.22 -17.06
N LEU A 80 -4.95 5.28 -17.20
CA LEU A 80 -4.99 4.01 -16.48
C LEU A 80 -4.51 4.15 -15.03
N PRO A 81 -4.99 3.29 -14.11
CA PRO A 81 -4.36 3.08 -12.82
C PRO A 81 -2.87 2.78 -12.97
N LYS A 82 -2.04 3.38 -12.10
CA LYS A 82 -0.57 3.29 -12.22
C LYS A 82 -0.06 1.84 -12.32
N GLY A 83 -0.65 0.92 -11.56
CA GLY A 83 -0.22 -0.48 -11.56
C GLY A 83 -0.40 -1.20 -12.90
N MET A 84 -1.28 -0.71 -13.77
CA MET A 84 -1.55 -1.29 -15.09
C MET A 84 -0.57 -0.81 -16.17
N LEU A 85 0.29 0.17 -15.87
CA LEU A 85 1.19 0.76 -16.85
C LEU A 85 2.26 -0.23 -17.31
N ASP A 86 2.45 -0.32 -18.62
CA ASP A 86 3.68 -0.82 -19.22
C ASP A 86 4.70 0.34 -19.26
N ILE A 87 5.84 0.14 -18.61
CA ILE A 87 6.91 1.13 -18.51
C ILE A 87 7.97 0.98 -19.62
N GLY A 88 7.71 0.15 -20.63
CA GLY A 88 8.57 -0.03 -21.80
C GLY A 88 9.72 -1.03 -21.57
N LEU A 89 9.54 -1.99 -20.66
CA LEU A 89 10.50 -3.10 -20.54
C LEU A 89 10.36 -4.05 -21.74
N PRO A 90 11.42 -4.79 -22.14
CA PRO A 90 11.34 -5.74 -23.24
C PRO A 90 10.23 -6.80 -23.10
N SER A 91 9.80 -7.09 -21.87
CA SER A 91 8.72 -8.04 -21.59
C SER A 91 7.32 -7.44 -21.68
N HIS A 92 7.19 -6.11 -21.78
CA HIS A 92 5.93 -5.36 -21.78
C HIS A 92 5.00 -5.65 -20.58
N LYS A 93 5.57 -6.16 -19.48
CA LYS A 93 4.81 -6.49 -18.27
C LYS A 93 4.38 -5.22 -17.55
N SER A 94 3.13 -5.21 -17.10
CA SER A 94 2.63 -4.18 -16.19
C SER A 94 3.34 -4.24 -14.83
N ILE A 95 3.26 -3.14 -14.07
CA ILE A 95 3.78 -3.09 -12.69
C ILE A 95 3.09 -4.14 -11.80
N PHE A 96 1.77 -4.31 -11.92
CA PHE A 96 1.03 -5.33 -11.18
C PHE A 96 1.50 -6.74 -11.48
N GLN A 97 1.73 -7.05 -12.76
CA GLN A 97 2.24 -8.36 -13.16
C GLN A 97 3.62 -8.63 -12.52
N ARG A 98 4.51 -7.63 -12.49
CA ARG A 98 5.82 -7.77 -11.85
C ARG A 98 5.71 -8.09 -10.36
N PHE A 99 4.82 -7.41 -9.63
CA PHE A 99 4.62 -7.69 -8.21
C PHE A 99 4.00 -9.06 -7.96
N ALA A 100 3.03 -9.48 -8.79
CA ALA A 100 2.43 -10.81 -8.69
C ALA A 100 3.47 -11.92 -8.95
N GLU A 101 4.31 -11.77 -9.98
CA GLU A 101 5.39 -12.73 -10.27
C GLU A 101 6.45 -12.77 -9.18
N TYR A 102 6.75 -11.63 -8.54
CA TYR A 102 7.66 -11.57 -7.40
C TYR A 102 7.10 -12.35 -6.20
N ILE A 103 5.81 -12.18 -5.90
CA ILE A 103 5.10 -12.94 -4.87
C ILE A 103 5.17 -14.44 -5.15
N LEU A 104 4.80 -14.87 -6.36
CA LEU A 104 4.86 -16.28 -6.77
C LEU A 104 6.28 -16.85 -6.60
N LYS A 105 7.30 -16.07 -6.98
CA LYS A 105 8.69 -16.51 -6.83
C LYS A 105 9.08 -16.65 -5.36
N LEU A 106 8.64 -15.74 -4.49
CA LEU A 106 8.91 -15.82 -3.06
C LEU A 106 8.20 -17.02 -2.40
N GLU A 107 6.94 -17.30 -2.76
CA GLU A 107 6.22 -18.49 -2.27
C GLU A 107 6.97 -19.78 -2.64
N LEU A 108 7.44 -19.89 -3.89
CA LEU A 108 8.25 -21.03 -4.34
C LEU A 108 9.59 -21.13 -3.61
N LEU A 109 10.30 -20.01 -3.41
CA LEU A 109 11.57 -20.00 -2.70
C LEU A 109 11.41 -20.37 -1.22
N ALA A 110 10.36 -19.88 -0.57
CA ALA A 110 10.04 -20.20 0.82
C ALA A 110 9.67 -21.68 0.97
N ALA A 111 8.91 -22.24 0.03
CA ALA A 111 8.58 -23.67 0.03
C ALA A 111 9.82 -24.56 -0.14
N ASP A 112 10.71 -24.23 -1.08
CA ASP A 112 11.96 -24.96 -1.30
C ASP A 112 12.89 -24.92 -0.08
N ARG A 113 13.03 -23.75 0.54
CA ARG A 113 13.95 -23.55 1.68
C ARG A 113 13.41 -24.06 3.01
N CYS A 114 12.12 -23.91 3.27
CA CYS A 114 11.52 -24.18 4.57
C CYS A 114 10.67 -25.47 4.61
N GLY A 115 10.38 -26.09 3.45
CA GLY A 115 9.58 -27.31 3.37
C GLY A 115 8.07 -27.12 3.59
N HIS A 116 7.60 -25.86 3.65
CA HIS A 116 6.19 -25.50 3.85
C HIS A 116 5.68 -24.60 2.73
N THR A 117 4.51 -24.90 2.19
CA THR A 117 3.86 -24.07 1.17
C THR A 117 2.94 -23.07 1.84
N GLY A 118 3.43 -21.85 2.01
CA GLY A 118 2.66 -20.69 2.41
C GLY A 118 2.27 -19.85 1.20
N SER A 119 1.22 -19.04 1.36
CA SER A 119 0.82 -18.08 0.34
C SER A 119 0.84 -16.65 0.89
N ILE A 120 1.11 -15.68 0.04
CA ILE A 120 1.17 -14.25 0.37
C ILE A 120 -0.05 -13.57 -0.26
N PRO A 121 -1.10 -13.26 0.51
CA PRO A 121 -2.23 -12.49 0.00
C PRO A 121 -1.78 -11.09 -0.45
N LEU A 122 -2.26 -10.68 -1.62
CA LEU A 122 -2.08 -9.38 -2.22
C LEU A 122 -3.36 -8.55 -2.03
N TYR A 123 -3.29 -7.60 -1.11
CA TYR A 123 -4.33 -6.58 -0.95
C TYR A 123 -3.96 -5.36 -1.79
N ILE A 124 -4.92 -4.85 -2.56
CA ILE A 124 -4.70 -3.70 -3.45
C ILE A 124 -5.68 -2.61 -3.03
N LEU A 125 -5.15 -1.57 -2.41
CA LEU A 125 -5.91 -0.37 -2.08
C LEU A 125 -6.12 0.44 -3.36
N THR A 126 -7.38 0.63 -3.73
CA THR A 126 -7.84 1.35 -4.93
C THR A 126 -8.72 2.51 -4.50
N SER A 127 -9.12 3.36 -5.43
CA SER A 127 -10.14 4.37 -5.21
C SER A 127 -11.32 4.13 -6.14
N ILE A 128 -12.44 4.82 -5.90
CA ILE A 128 -13.64 4.72 -6.75
C ILE A 128 -13.34 4.89 -8.26
N SER A 129 -12.30 5.67 -8.62
CA SER A 129 -11.91 5.90 -10.01
C SER A 129 -10.97 4.82 -10.59
N THR A 130 -10.45 3.91 -9.78
CA THR A 130 -9.53 2.83 -10.20
C THR A 130 -10.06 1.43 -9.93
N THR A 131 -10.98 1.24 -8.97
CA THR A 131 -11.47 -0.08 -8.53
C THR A 131 -11.95 -0.96 -9.68
N GLN A 132 -12.81 -0.44 -10.56
CA GLN A 132 -13.41 -1.24 -11.64
C GLN A 132 -12.37 -1.71 -12.65
N GLU A 133 -11.46 -0.82 -13.06
CA GLU A 133 -10.40 -1.14 -14.03
C GLU A 133 -9.41 -2.14 -13.46
N VAL A 134 -9.00 -1.97 -12.19
CA VAL A 134 -8.07 -2.91 -11.53
C VAL A 134 -8.71 -4.29 -11.38
N ASN A 135 -9.98 -4.38 -10.97
CA ASN A 135 -10.71 -5.66 -10.89
C ASN A 135 -10.75 -6.36 -12.25
N LYS A 136 -11.12 -5.62 -13.29
CA LYS A 136 -11.17 -6.17 -14.65
C LYS A 136 -9.78 -6.63 -15.11
N PHE A 137 -8.75 -5.84 -14.86
CA PHE A 137 -7.39 -6.13 -15.29
C PHE A 137 -6.85 -7.43 -14.66
N PHE A 138 -6.99 -7.61 -13.35
CA PHE A 138 -6.58 -8.84 -12.68
C PHE A 138 -7.38 -10.06 -13.17
N LYS A 139 -8.71 -9.91 -13.35
CA LYS A 139 -9.56 -10.98 -13.87
C LYS A 139 -9.19 -11.40 -15.29
N ASP A 140 -9.02 -10.44 -16.19
CA ASP A 140 -8.68 -10.70 -17.60
C ASP A 140 -7.31 -11.38 -17.75
N ASN A 141 -6.41 -11.17 -16.78
CA ASN A 141 -5.06 -11.75 -16.76
C ASN A 141 -4.95 -12.96 -15.82
N ASN A 142 -6.06 -13.59 -15.42
CA ASN A 142 -6.08 -14.76 -14.53
C ASN A 142 -5.24 -14.56 -13.25
N ASN A 143 -5.34 -13.38 -12.64
CA ASN A 143 -4.59 -12.96 -11.45
C ASN A 143 -3.06 -13.12 -11.59
N PHE A 144 -2.53 -13.12 -12.81
CA PHE A 144 -1.12 -13.34 -13.11
C PHE A 144 -0.55 -14.65 -12.51
N GLY A 145 -1.41 -15.64 -12.30
CA GLY A 145 -1.06 -16.93 -11.69
C GLY A 145 -1.19 -17.00 -10.17
N LEU A 146 -1.49 -15.88 -9.48
CA LEU A 146 -1.83 -15.91 -8.06
C LEU A 146 -3.16 -16.66 -7.84
N LEU A 147 -3.30 -17.27 -6.67
CA LEU A 147 -4.57 -17.87 -6.26
C LEU A 147 -5.68 -16.80 -6.25
N SER A 148 -6.85 -17.15 -6.78
CA SER A 148 -7.93 -16.16 -6.97
C SER A 148 -8.46 -15.59 -5.65
N ASN A 149 -8.39 -16.36 -4.56
CA ASN A 149 -8.71 -15.88 -3.22
C ASN A 149 -7.58 -15.06 -2.57
N ASN A 150 -6.42 -14.91 -3.21
CA ASN A 150 -5.28 -14.16 -2.71
C ASN A 150 -5.07 -12.81 -3.40
N VAL A 151 -5.96 -12.40 -4.30
CA VAL A 151 -6.02 -11.02 -4.81
C VAL A 151 -7.28 -10.36 -4.26
N ILE A 152 -7.09 -9.40 -3.36
CA ILE A 152 -8.17 -8.72 -2.66
C ILE A 152 -8.09 -7.23 -2.99
N ILE A 153 -9.08 -6.72 -3.71
CA ILE A 153 -9.16 -5.30 -4.05
C ILE A 153 -10.02 -4.60 -3.00
N ILE A 154 -9.47 -3.56 -2.39
CA ILE A 154 -10.10 -2.78 -1.33
C ILE A 154 -10.27 -1.36 -1.88
N GLU A 155 -11.47 -0.81 -1.81
CA GLU A 155 -11.71 0.58 -2.18
C GLU A 155 -11.56 1.48 -0.95
N GLN A 156 -10.75 2.53 -1.07
CA GLN A 156 -10.63 3.57 -0.04
C GLN A 156 -11.70 4.65 -0.22
N PRO A 157 -12.16 5.29 0.88
CA PRO A 157 -13.14 6.35 0.79
C PRO A 157 -12.56 7.60 0.11
N SER A 158 -13.46 8.41 -0.43
CA SER A 158 -13.14 9.72 -1.01
C SER A 158 -13.73 10.83 -0.16
N LEU A 159 -13.05 11.98 -0.15
CA LEU A 159 -13.52 13.20 0.50
C LEU A 159 -13.90 14.24 -0.56
N PRO A 160 -14.92 15.08 -0.30
CA PRO A 160 -15.18 16.26 -1.10
C PRO A 160 -13.97 17.19 -1.13
N CYS A 161 -13.66 17.73 -2.30
CA CYS A 161 -12.70 18.81 -2.44
C CYS A 161 -13.35 20.11 -1.96
N VAL A 162 -12.61 20.94 -1.23
CA VAL A 162 -13.08 22.23 -0.73
C VAL A 162 -12.24 23.39 -1.26
N SER A 163 -12.84 24.56 -1.37
CA SER A 163 -12.15 25.81 -1.63
C SER A 163 -11.21 26.14 -0.47
N LEU A 164 -9.96 26.51 -0.77
CA LEU A 164 -9.01 26.93 0.26
C LEU A 164 -9.47 28.21 0.95
N ASP A 165 -10.10 29.13 0.21
CA ASP A 165 -10.47 30.45 0.72
C ASP A 165 -11.75 30.43 1.56
N THR A 166 -12.73 29.60 1.17
CA THR A 166 -14.08 29.61 1.78
C THR A 166 -14.40 28.34 2.57
N GLY A 167 -13.65 27.25 2.37
CA GLY A 167 -13.99 25.93 2.91
C GLY A 167 -15.21 25.28 2.28
N GLU A 168 -15.81 25.90 1.26
CA GLU A 168 -17.00 25.39 0.59
C GLU A 168 -16.66 24.22 -0.35
N VAL A 169 -17.55 23.25 -0.45
CA VAL A 169 -17.39 22.09 -1.35
C VAL A 169 -17.37 22.56 -2.81
N LEU A 170 -16.33 22.14 -3.53
CA LEU A 170 -16.20 22.37 -4.95
C LEU A 170 -17.17 21.46 -5.72
N MET A 171 -17.90 22.02 -6.67
CA MET A 171 -18.90 21.31 -7.47
C MET A 171 -18.41 21.12 -8.90
N VAL A 172 -18.50 19.90 -9.44
CA VAL A 172 -18.21 19.58 -10.85
C VAL A 172 -19.46 19.82 -11.71
N SER A 173 -20.64 19.64 -11.12
CA SER A 173 -21.94 19.91 -11.76
C SER A 173 -22.92 20.43 -10.72
N ALA A 174 -24.11 20.87 -11.14
CA ALA A 174 -25.18 21.26 -10.22
C ALA A 174 -25.61 20.15 -9.22
N LYS A 175 -25.20 18.89 -9.44
CA LYS A 175 -25.59 17.73 -8.64
C LYS A 175 -24.42 16.93 -8.07
N ASP A 176 -23.19 17.22 -8.51
CA ASP A 176 -22.01 16.41 -8.22
C ASP A 176 -20.89 17.24 -7.62
N ALA A 177 -20.47 16.87 -6.41
CA ALA A 177 -19.28 17.41 -5.78
C ALA A 177 -18.02 16.86 -6.45
N ALA A 178 -16.98 17.68 -6.51
CA ALA A 178 -15.63 17.21 -6.79
C ALA A 178 -15.15 16.40 -5.59
N THR A 179 -14.60 15.21 -5.84
CA THR A 179 -14.09 14.32 -4.80
C THR A 179 -12.69 13.85 -5.14
N SER A 180 -11.89 13.60 -4.11
CA SER A 180 -10.57 12.99 -4.22
C SER A 180 -10.45 11.84 -3.22
N PRO A 181 -9.67 10.78 -3.50
CA PRO A 181 -9.32 9.79 -2.49
C PRO A 181 -8.73 10.48 -1.26
N ASN A 182 -9.06 9.99 -0.06
CA ASN A 182 -8.67 10.59 1.22
C ASN A 182 -7.17 10.44 1.59
N GLY A 183 -6.31 10.24 0.60
CA GLY A 183 -4.88 10.02 0.76
C GLY A 183 -4.52 8.60 1.20
N ASN A 184 -3.22 8.30 1.22
CA ASN A 184 -2.70 6.96 1.48
C ASN A 184 -3.02 6.47 2.91
N GLY A 185 -3.15 7.41 3.86
CA GLY A 185 -3.55 7.14 5.24
C GLY A 185 -4.96 6.58 5.37
N GLY A 186 -5.81 6.79 4.35
CA GLY A 186 -7.14 6.17 4.25
C GLY A 186 -7.12 4.65 4.17
N LEU A 187 -5.93 4.03 4.04
CA LEU A 187 -5.75 2.59 4.23
C LEU A 187 -6.38 2.11 5.55
N ILE A 188 -6.19 2.83 6.66
CA ILE A 188 -6.67 2.37 7.98
C ILE A 188 -8.20 2.28 8.01
N ASP A 189 -8.87 3.30 7.45
CA ASP A 189 -10.33 3.29 7.30
C ASP A 189 -10.79 2.17 6.37
N ALA A 190 -10.14 2.03 5.22
CA ALA A 190 -10.46 1.01 4.24
C ALA A 190 -10.30 -0.42 4.80
N LEU A 191 -9.26 -0.69 5.61
CA LEU A 191 -9.05 -1.99 6.24
C LEU A 191 -10.16 -2.33 7.24
N ARG A 192 -10.67 -1.33 7.96
CA ARG A 192 -11.74 -1.49 8.95
C ARG A 192 -13.10 -1.66 8.28
N GLU A 193 -13.44 -0.81 7.33
CA GLU A 193 -14.76 -0.76 6.70
C GLU A 193 -15.03 -1.95 5.77
N ASN A 194 -13.99 -2.52 5.17
CA ASN A 194 -14.11 -3.66 4.25
C ASN A 194 -13.94 -5.03 4.94
N ASN A 195 -13.96 -5.10 6.27
CA ASN A 195 -13.68 -6.32 7.06
C ASN A 195 -12.31 -6.97 6.72
N THR A 196 -11.37 -6.19 6.18
CA THR A 196 -10.07 -6.71 5.76
C THR A 196 -9.24 -7.18 6.95
N LEU A 197 -9.34 -6.48 8.09
CA LEU A 197 -8.65 -6.90 9.32
C LEU A 197 -9.11 -8.29 9.79
N SER A 198 -10.42 -8.56 9.75
CA SER A 198 -10.97 -9.88 10.07
C SER A 198 -10.48 -10.94 9.07
N ASN A 199 -10.44 -10.60 7.77
CA ASN A 199 -9.91 -11.52 6.76
C ASN A 199 -8.41 -11.84 6.98
N MET A 200 -7.62 -10.85 7.37
CA MET A 200 -6.21 -11.04 7.71
C MET A 200 -6.04 -11.93 8.94
N ASP A 201 -6.87 -11.75 9.97
CA ASP A 201 -6.84 -12.55 11.20
C ASP A 201 -7.23 -14.02 10.95
N GLU A 202 -8.32 -14.25 10.20
CA GLU A 202 -8.77 -15.59 9.79
C GLU A 202 -7.71 -16.37 9.01
N ARG A 203 -6.89 -15.66 8.22
CA ARG A 203 -5.76 -16.23 7.47
C ARG A 203 -4.50 -16.41 8.30
N GLY A 204 -4.47 -15.94 9.54
CA GLY A 204 -3.29 -16.00 10.40
C GLY A 204 -2.17 -15.03 10.01
N ILE A 205 -2.49 -13.96 9.27
CA ILE A 205 -1.52 -12.91 8.91
C ILE A 205 -1.02 -12.23 10.19
N ARG A 206 0.29 -11.99 10.23
CA ARG A 206 0.99 -11.31 11.34
C ARG A 206 1.84 -10.14 10.88
N TYR A 207 2.25 -10.13 9.61
CA TYR A 207 3.12 -9.10 9.05
C TYR A 207 2.51 -8.54 7.77
N ILE A 208 2.32 -7.23 7.73
CA ILE A 208 1.73 -6.50 6.60
C ILE A 208 2.83 -5.65 5.98
N HIS A 209 3.25 -5.96 4.76
CA HIS A 209 4.18 -5.13 4.01
C HIS A 209 3.40 -4.15 3.12
N VAL A 210 3.38 -2.87 3.51
CA VAL A 210 2.71 -1.79 2.77
C VAL A 210 3.69 -1.13 1.81
N VAL A 211 3.32 -1.03 0.53
CA VAL A 211 4.17 -0.39 -0.50
C VAL A 211 3.36 0.49 -1.46
N GLY A 212 3.98 1.56 -1.94
CA GLY A 212 3.45 2.36 -3.05
C GLY A 212 3.59 1.63 -4.38
N VAL A 213 2.55 1.68 -5.22
CA VAL A 213 2.57 1.01 -6.54
C VAL A 213 3.60 1.62 -7.50
N ASP A 214 4.02 2.87 -7.29
CA ASP A 214 4.95 3.59 -8.16
C ASP A 214 6.43 3.21 -7.97
N ASN A 215 6.78 2.55 -6.86
CA ASN A 215 8.12 2.00 -6.68
C ASN A 215 8.29 0.68 -7.42
N VAL A 216 8.56 0.75 -8.73
CA VAL A 216 8.73 -0.42 -9.61
C VAL A 216 9.88 -1.36 -9.25
N LEU A 217 10.81 -0.90 -8.40
CA LEU A 217 11.95 -1.66 -7.90
C LEU A 217 11.70 -2.25 -6.50
N THR A 218 10.56 -1.96 -5.88
CA THR A 218 10.27 -2.46 -4.53
C THR A 218 10.24 -3.99 -4.51
N ARG A 219 10.83 -4.56 -3.46
CA ARG A 219 10.82 -5.99 -3.19
C ARG A 219 9.57 -6.29 -2.36
N VAL A 220 8.44 -6.53 -3.02
CA VAL A 220 7.20 -6.87 -2.32
C VAL A 220 7.41 -8.11 -1.46
N ALA A 221 6.93 -8.05 -0.21
CA ALA A 221 7.20 -9.07 0.80
C ALA A 221 8.71 -9.40 1.00
N ASP A 222 9.59 -8.40 0.96
CA ASP A 222 11.04 -8.58 1.21
C ASP A 222 11.33 -9.39 2.49
N PRO A 223 11.87 -10.63 2.37
CA PRO A 223 12.17 -11.46 3.53
C PRO A 223 13.22 -10.84 4.46
N SER A 224 14.19 -10.09 3.92
CA SER A 224 15.21 -9.45 4.73
C SER A 224 14.62 -8.37 5.63
N PHE A 225 13.74 -7.52 5.09
CA PHE A 225 13.09 -6.47 5.86
C PHE A 225 12.10 -7.04 6.89
N ILE A 226 11.25 -7.98 6.48
CA ILE A 226 10.30 -8.65 7.38
C ILE A 226 11.06 -9.34 8.51
N GLY A 227 12.13 -10.08 8.18
CA GLY A 227 12.96 -10.76 9.17
C GLY A 227 13.69 -9.82 10.12
N TYR A 228 14.08 -8.62 9.67
CA TYR A 228 14.64 -7.58 10.52
C TYR A 228 13.60 -7.12 11.55
N VAL A 229 12.39 -6.76 11.10
CA VAL A 229 11.27 -6.35 11.98
C VAL A 229 10.92 -7.45 12.99
N ILE A 230 10.88 -8.71 12.55
CA ILE A 230 10.69 -9.88 13.42
C ILE A 230 11.81 -9.98 14.46
N SER A 231 13.06 -9.80 14.05
CA SER A 231 14.22 -9.91 14.96
C SER A 231 14.25 -8.84 16.03
N MET A 232 13.73 -7.65 15.71
CA MET A 232 13.60 -6.52 16.63
C MET A 232 12.36 -6.62 17.53
N ASN A 233 11.46 -7.59 17.27
CA ASN A 233 10.14 -7.65 17.88
C ASN A 233 9.39 -6.31 17.80
N ALA A 234 9.53 -5.63 16.65
CA ALA A 234 9.02 -4.28 16.46
C ALA A 234 7.56 -4.31 15.95
N PRO A 235 6.69 -3.42 16.44
CA PRO A 235 5.30 -3.31 15.96
C PRO A 235 5.21 -2.64 14.58
N CYS A 236 6.25 -1.91 14.17
CA CYS A 236 6.34 -1.21 12.89
C CYS A 236 7.80 -1.09 12.48
N GLY A 237 8.07 -1.06 11.18
CA GLY A 237 9.37 -0.76 10.61
C GLY A 237 9.20 0.09 9.36
N SER A 238 10.26 0.82 8.98
CA SER A 238 10.30 1.60 7.74
C SER A 238 11.59 1.32 6.99
N GLU A 239 11.47 1.05 5.69
CA GLU A 239 12.63 1.01 4.80
C GLU A 239 12.95 2.42 4.31
N SER A 240 14.23 2.75 4.28
CA SER A 240 14.74 4.03 3.77
C SER A 240 15.96 3.78 2.88
N ILE A 241 16.16 4.65 1.90
CA ILE A 241 17.42 4.72 1.15
C ILE A 241 18.27 5.85 1.71
N GLY A 242 19.58 5.62 1.79
CA GLY A 242 20.51 6.67 2.19
C GLY A 242 20.46 7.84 1.22
N LEU A 243 20.32 9.06 1.73
CA LEU A 243 20.49 10.27 0.95
C LEU A 243 21.99 10.46 0.70
N THR A 244 22.47 10.03 -0.46
CA THR A 244 23.77 10.49 -0.96
C THR A 244 23.64 11.96 -1.35
N ARG A 245 24.28 12.84 -0.57
CA ARG A 245 24.49 14.24 -0.93
C ARG A 245 25.58 14.37 -2.00
#